data_AF-A0A1Y5MFL1-F1
#
_entry.id   AF-A0A1Y5MFL1-F1
#
_cell.length_a   1.000
_cell.length_b   1.000
_cell.length_c   1.000
_cell.angle_alpha   90.00
_cell.angle_beta   90.00
_cell.angle_gamma   90.00
#
_symmetry.space_group_name_H-M   'P 1'
#
loop_
_entity.id
_entity.type
_entity.pdbx_description
1 polymer ?
#
loop_
_entity_poly.entity_id
_entity_poly.type
_entity_poly.pdbx_seq_one_letter_code
_entity_poly.pdbx_strand_id
1 'polypeptide(L)'
;MQEFSKKRLLRTENKSFFDLSIYEYIGYFGVLESEIKKLDPYNHWCKVSRGSGMLSIMQDNGEDGDLYDESYEVIDCLIYLYDWEKFSRIYINTGN
;
A
#
# COMPACT_ATOMS: atom_id res chain seq x y z
N MET A 1 -9.48 7.07 27.54
CA MET A 1 -9.91 6.62 26.21
C MET A 1 -8.78 6.97 25.26
N GLN A 2 -7.98 5.97 24.91
CA GLN A 2 -6.75 6.12 24.17
C GLN A 2 -7.11 6.45 22.70
N GLU A 3 -6.78 7.65 22.20
CA GLU A 3 -6.97 8.11 20.81
C GLU A 3 -6.11 7.33 19.78
N PHE A 4 -5.98 6.02 19.91
CA PHE A 4 -5.14 5.21 19.02
C PHE A 4 -5.87 4.70 17.77
N SER A 5 -7.18 4.90 17.66
CA SER A 5 -8.06 4.26 16.67
C SER A 5 -8.33 5.06 15.38
N LYS A 6 -7.58 6.15 15.11
CA LYS A 6 -7.68 6.91 13.85
C LYS A 6 -6.37 6.99 13.06
N LYS A 7 -5.51 5.98 13.11
CA LYS A 7 -4.46 5.83 12.08
C LYS A 7 -5.08 5.31 10.78
N ARG A 8 -5.91 6.16 10.15
CA ARG A 8 -6.57 5.91 8.88
C ARG A 8 -5.55 6.10 7.76
N LEU A 9 -5.57 5.20 6.78
CA LEU A 9 -4.87 5.38 5.51
C LEU A 9 -5.27 6.74 4.91
N LEU A 10 -4.33 7.67 4.78
CA LEU A 10 -4.59 9.03 4.27
C LEU A 10 -4.15 9.12 2.81
N ARG A 11 -5.06 9.51 1.93
CA ARG A 11 -4.70 9.85 0.54
C ARG A 11 -4.05 11.23 0.50
N THR A 12 -2.89 11.33 -0.13
CA THR A 12 -2.19 12.59 -0.37
C THR A 12 -2.62 13.23 -1.70
N GLU A 13 -2.23 14.49 -1.92
CA GLU A 13 -2.42 15.19 -3.20
C GLU A 13 -1.43 14.72 -4.28
N ASN A 14 -0.34 14.05 -3.88
CA ASN A 14 0.71 13.61 -4.78
C ASN A 14 0.34 12.31 -5.51
N LYS A 15 0.96 12.13 -6.67
CA LYS A 15 0.76 11.00 -7.57
C LYS A 15 2.09 10.31 -7.88
N SER A 16 2.04 8.99 -8.03
CA SER A 16 3.19 8.21 -8.52
C SER A 16 3.41 8.41 -10.02
N PHE A 17 4.50 7.86 -10.58
CA PHE A 17 4.76 7.89 -12.03
C PHE A 17 3.65 7.33 -12.91
N PHE A 18 2.86 6.39 -12.41
CA PHE A 18 1.72 5.80 -13.11
C PHE A 18 0.37 6.46 -12.73
N ASP A 19 0.41 7.69 -12.20
CA ASP A 19 -0.76 8.46 -11.74
C ASP A 19 -1.58 7.77 -10.64
N LEU A 20 -1.01 6.78 -9.94
CA LEU A 20 -1.62 6.18 -8.75
C LEU A 20 -1.58 7.16 -7.58
N SER A 21 -2.61 7.11 -6.74
CA SER A 21 -2.66 7.92 -5.54
C SER A 21 -1.64 7.45 -4.52
N ILE A 22 -0.90 8.41 -3.95
CA ILE A 22 0.03 8.13 -2.85
C ILE A 22 -0.73 8.23 -1.55
N TYR A 23 -0.57 7.22 -0.70
CA TYR A 23 -1.18 7.13 0.62
C TYR A 23 -0.11 7.18 1.71
N GLU A 24 -0.48 7.76 2.85
CA GLU A 24 0.27 7.70 4.10
C GLU A 24 -0.42 6.73 5.07
N TYR A 25 0.34 5.81 5.63
CA TYR A 25 -0.10 4.91 6.70
C TYR A 25 0.99 4.81 7.77
N ILE A 26 0.70 5.27 8.99
CA ILE A 26 1.61 5.22 10.14
C ILE A 26 2.99 5.86 9.80
N GLY A 27 2.99 6.96 9.05
CA GLY A 27 4.21 7.67 8.62
C GLY A 27 4.96 7.03 7.44
N TYR A 28 4.45 5.94 6.87
CA TYR A 28 4.96 5.35 5.63
C TYR A 28 4.15 5.83 4.43
N PHE A 29 4.85 6.16 3.35
CA PHE A 29 4.22 6.56 2.09
C PHE A 29 4.30 5.42 1.08
N GLY A 30 3.22 5.22 0.34
CA GLY A 30 3.16 4.16 -0.65
C GLY A 30 1.95 4.25 -1.56
N VAL A 31 1.83 3.24 -2.42
CA VAL A 31 0.68 3.03 -3.29
C VAL A 31 0.03 1.71 -2.91
N LEU A 32 -1.29 1.61 -3.11
CA LEU A 32 -2.01 0.39 -2.78
C LEU A 32 -1.73 -0.71 -3.81
N GLU A 33 -1.47 -1.93 -3.35
CA GLU A 33 -1.25 -3.07 -4.23
C GLU A 33 -2.48 -3.33 -5.12
N SER A 34 -3.69 -3.13 -4.58
CA SER A 34 -4.93 -3.22 -5.36
C SER A 34 -5.04 -2.20 -6.51
N GLU A 35 -4.39 -1.04 -6.41
CA GLU A 35 -4.30 -0.07 -7.50
C GLU A 35 -3.23 -0.49 -8.51
N ILE A 36 -2.08 -0.98 -8.06
CA ILE A 36 -1.04 -1.50 -8.95
C ILE A 36 -1.58 -2.68 -9.78
N LYS A 37 -2.38 -3.57 -9.18
CA LYS A 37 -3.03 -4.72 -9.85
C LYS A 37 -3.81 -4.36 -11.11
N LYS A 38 -4.26 -3.10 -11.25
CA LYS A 38 -5.03 -2.61 -12.39
C LYS A 38 -4.16 -2.13 -13.55
N LEU A 39 -2.84 -2.02 -13.34
CA LEU A 39 -1.90 -1.53 -14.32
C LEU A 39 -1.29 -2.67 -15.14
N ASP A 40 -1.07 -2.43 -16.43
CA ASP A 40 -0.33 -3.34 -17.33
C ASP A 40 1.01 -3.86 -16.76
N PRO A 41 1.87 -3.02 -16.13
CA PRO A 41 3.12 -3.49 -15.53
C PRO A 41 2.97 -4.43 -14.33
N TYR A 42 1.76 -4.69 -13.79
CA TYR A 42 1.59 -5.48 -12.57
C TYR A 42 2.29 -6.85 -12.64
N ASN A 43 2.12 -7.56 -13.76
CA ASN A 43 2.75 -8.87 -13.94
C ASN A 43 4.29 -8.80 -13.94
N HIS A 44 4.86 -7.69 -14.42
CA HIS A 44 6.30 -7.47 -14.39
C HIS A 44 6.76 -7.11 -12.99
N TRP A 45 6.04 -6.18 -12.34
CA TRP A 45 6.22 -5.82 -10.94
C TRP A 45 6.29 -7.07 -10.04
N CYS A 46 5.29 -7.97 -10.10
CA CYS A 46 5.27 -9.20 -9.29
C CYS A 46 6.49 -10.10 -9.47
N LYS A 47 7.13 -10.09 -10.65
CA LYS A 47 8.32 -10.90 -10.91
C LYS A 47 9.57 -10.27 -10.28
N VAL A 48 9.68 -8.95 -10.31
CA VAL A 48 10.88 -8.21 -9.90
C VAL A 48 10.81 -7.69 -8.46
N SER A 49 9.62 -7.54 -7.89
CA SER A 49 9.38 -7.04 -6.52
C SER A 49 9.71 -8.06 -5.42
N ARG A 50 10.40 -9.16 -5.76
CA ARG A 50 10.89 -10.14 -4.78
C ARG A 50 11.81 -9.45 -3.78
N GLY A 51 11.27 -9.07 -2.62
CA GLY A 51 11.96 -8.33 -1.56
C GLY A 51 11.55 -6.87 -1.38
N SER A 52 10.55 -6.38 -2.11
CA SER A 52 10.00 -5.03 -1.87
C SER A 52 9.33 -4.95 -0.50
N GLY A 53 9.51 -3.81 0.16
CA GLY A 53 8.86 -3.51 1.42
C GLY A 53 7.37 -3.26 1.19
N MET A 54 6.53 -3.99 1.91
CA MET A 54 5.10 -3.76 1.97
C MET A 54 4.64 -3.71 3.42
N LEU A 55 3.60 -2.92 3.67
CA LEU A 55 2.94 -2.83 4.96
C LEU A 55 1.49 -3.28 4.80
N SER A 56 1.10 -4.35 5.49
CA SER A 56 -0.29 -4.83 5.48
C SER A 56 -1.21 -3.81 6.12
N ILE A 57 -2.29 -3.45 5.42
CA ILE A 57 -3.35 -2.59 5.92
C ILE A 57 -4.44 -3.49 6.47
N MET A 58 -4.65 -3.41 7.77
CA MET A 58 -5.65 -4.19 8.47
C MET A 58 -6.92 -3.36 8.65
N GLN A 59 -8.08 -3.97 8.39
CA GLN A 59 -9.36 -3.45 8.84
C GLN A 59 -9.70 -4.09 10.17
N ASP A 60 -9.97 -3.24 11.16
CA ASP A 60 -10.57 -3.69 12.41
C ASP A 60 -12.07 -3.89 12.16
N ASN A 61 -12.50 -5.15 12.21
CA ASN A 61 -13.90 -5.55 12.05
C ASN A 61 -14.60 -5.74 13.40
N GLY A 62 -13.90 -5.51 14.52
CA GLY A 62 -14.44 -5.80 15.85
C GLY A 62 -15.55 -4.86 16.28
N GLU A 63 -16.54 -5.43 16.97
CA GLU A 63 -17.44 -4.67 17.82
C GLU A 63 -16.68 -4.18 19.05
N ASP A 64 -16.90 -2.92 19.46
CA ASP A 64 -16.33 -2.32 20.67
C ASP A 64 -16.64 -3.23 21.90
N GLY A 65 -15.69 -4.07 22.33
CA GLY A 65 -15.89 -4.87 23.54
C GLY A 65 -15.01 -6.11 23.69
N ASP A 66 -14.56 -6.73 22.61
CA ASP A 66 -13.86 -8.01 22.70
C ASP A 66 -12.34 -7.81 22.71
N LEU A 67 -11.75 -7.93 23.90
CA LEU A 67 -10.32 -7.72 24.21
C LEU A 67 -9.37 -8.66 23.41
N TYR A 68 -9.91 -9.59 22.63
CA TYR A 68 -9.23 -10.63 21.86
C TYR A 68 -9.90 -10.88 20.51
N ASP A 69 -10.37 -9.85 19.83
CA ASP A 69 -10.91 -10.07 18.49
C ASP A 69 -9.78 -10.37 17.49
N GLU A 70 -9.71 -11.63 17.07
CA GLU A 70 -8.80 -12.13 16.03
C GLU A 70 -9.26 -11.72 14.61
N SER A 71 -10.33 -10.91 14.49
CA SER A 71 -10.96 -10.53 13.20
C SER A 71 -10.21 -9.47 12.38
N TYR A 72 -8.90 -9.29 12.60
CA TYR A 72 -8.08 -8.41 11.74
C TYR A 72 -7.96 -9.00 10.34
N GLU A 73 -8.72 -8.45 9.40
CA GLU A 73 -8.62 -8.81 7.99
C GLU A 73 -7.61 -7.87 7.29
N VAL A 74 -6.63 -8.46 6.61
CA VAL A 74 -5.75 -7.69 5.72
C VAL A 74 -6.56 -7.36 4.47
N ILE A 75 -6.92 -6.08 4.32
CA ILE A 75 -7.74 -5.61 3.21
C ILE A 75 -6.93 -5.15 2.00
N ASP A 76 -5.68 -4.73 2.23
CA ASP A 76 -4.75 -4.34 1.16
C ASP A 76 -3.30 -4.30 1.69
N CYS A 77 -2.36 -4.07 0.79
CA CYS A 77 -0.95 -3.85 1.11
C CYS A 77 -0.51 -2.48 0.60
N LEU A 78 0.11 -1.70 1.47
CA LEU A 78 0.82 -0.49 1.07
C LEU A 78 2.20 -0.88 0.55
N ILE A 79 2.41 -0.77 -0.77
CA ILE A 79 3.72 -0.91 -1.39
C ILE A 79 4.50 0.38 -1.18
N TYR A 80 5.68 0.30 -0.59
CA TYR A 80 6.46 1.51 -0.28
C TYR A 80 6.78 2.32 -1.54
N LEU A 81 6.59 3.63 -1.42
CA LEU A 81 6.71 4.56 -2.53
C LEU A 81 8.09 4.47 -3.18
N TYR A 82 9.15 4.32 -2.38
CA TYR A 82 10.52 4.18 -2.89
C TYR A 82 10.67 3.01 -3.85
N ASP A 83 10.16 1.82 -3.48
CA ASP A 83 10.29 0.61 -4.30
C ASP A 83 9.45 0.72 -5.57
N TRP A 84 8.22 1.21 -5.44
CA TRP A 84 7.32 1.43 -6.58
C TRP A 84 7.90 2.44 -7.58
N GLU A 85 8.39 3.57 -7.11
CA GLU A 85 8.94 4.63 -7.96
C GLU A 85 10.25 4.20 -8.63
N LYS A 86 11.09 3.44 -7.93
CA LYS A 86 12.32 2.86 -8.50
C LYS A 86 11.98 1.91 -9.65
N PHE A 87 11.03 1.01 -9.44
CA PHE A 87 10.53 0.13 -10.49
C PHE A 87 9.95 0.94 -11.66
N SER A 88 9.09 1.91 -11.37
CA SER A 88 8.40 2.70 -12.38
C SER A 88 9.37 3.42 -13.31
N ARG A 89 10.43 4.02 -12.76
CA ARG A 89 11.48 4.67 -13.55
C ARG A 89 12.21 3.68 -14.46
N ILE A 90 12.51 2.48 -13.97
CA ILE A 90 13.20 1.46 -14.78
C ILE A 90 12.27 0.99 -15.91
N TYR A 91 11.04 0.64 -15.58
CA TYR A 91 10.05 0.15 -16.55
C TYR A 91 9.76 1.18 -17.64
N ILE A 92 9.54 2.45 -17.29
CA ILE A 92 9.28 3.52 -18.27
C ILE A 92 10.45 3.70 -19.24
N ASN A 93 11.69 3.61 -18.73
CA ASN A 93 12.88 3.85 -19.56
C ASN A 93 13.30 2.64 -20.40
N THR A 94 12.91 1.42 -20.03
CA THR A 94 13.44 0.19 -20.63
C THR A 94 12.37 -0.71 -21.23
N GLY A 95 11.09 -0.49 -20.89
CA GLY A 95 10.00 -1.43 -21.15
C GLY A 95 10.12 -2.76 -20.38
N ASN A 96 11.12 -2.89 -19.50
CA ASN A 96 11.43 -4.05 -18.67
C ASN A 96 11.86 -3.58 -17.27
#